data_AF-A0A7X3SQX9-F1
#
_entry.id   AF-A0A7X3SQX9-F1
#
_cell.length_a   1.000
_cell.length_b   1.000
_cell.length_c   1.000
_cell.angle_alpha   90.00
_cell.angle_beta   90.00
_cell.angle_gamma   90.00
#
_symmetry.space_group_name_H-M   'P 1'
#
loop_
_entity.id
_entity.type
_entity.pdbx_description
1 polymer ?
#
loop_
_entity_poly.entity_id
_entity_poly.type
_entity_poly.pdbx_seq_one_letter_code
_entity_poly.pdbx_strand_id
1 'polypeptide(L)'
;MPSIGHDERSFSGWSALHGNASSLDVSAPGTADEFAEIVIAAICHASVAPSVGRRTFERCMRALMLGSASRSGFRHPAKAAAIDQIWREREQLFRDYTASSDKLRFLSTLPWIGPVTKHSLARRLGLYGEPRDKAVA
;
A
#
# COMPACT_ATOMS: atom_id res chain seq x y z
N MET A 1 4.54 35.92 -11.16
CA MET A 1 4.73 34.85 -10.16
C MET A 1 3.62 33.84 -10.39
N PRO A 2 3.88 32.62 -10.87
CA PRO A 2 2.79 31.68 -11.10
C PRO A 2 2.41 31.00 -9.78
N SER A 3 1.11 31.02 -9.52
CA SER A 3 0.43 30.46 -8.37
C SER A 3 0.65 28.95 -8.27
N ILE A 4 1.11 28.49 -7.11
CA ILE A 4 1.10 27.07 -6.74
C ILE A 4 -0.37 26.72 -6.46
N GLY A 5 -1.01 26.08 -7.44
CA GLY A 5 -2.25 25.37 -7.21
C GLY A 5 -1.95 24.20 -6.27
N HIS A 6 -2.39 24.31 -5.02
CA HIS A 6 -2.50 23.14 -4.16
C HIS A 6 -3.52 22.20 -4.79
N ASP A 7 -3.03 21.19 -5.48
CA ASP A 7 -3.81 20.01 -5.84
C ASP A 7 -4.05 19.25 -4.53
N GLU A 8 -5.14 19.60 -3.84
CA GLU A 8 -5.73 18.83 -2.74
C GLU A 8 -6.21 17.48 -3.29
N ARG A 9 -5.28 16.61 -3.70
CA ARG A 9 -5.55 15.20 -3.93
C ARG A 9 -5.81 14.52 -2.58
N SER A 10 -7.06 14.66 -2.16
CA SER A 10 -7.88 13.61 -1.58
C SER A 10 -7.17 12.72 -0.55
N PHE A 11 -6.89 13.29 0.63
CA PHE A 11 -6.67 12.56 1.88
C PHE A 11 -7.93 11.78 2.36
N SER A 12 -9.01 11.84 1.58
CA SER A 12 -10.37 11.38 1.91
C SER A 12 -10.58 9.87 1.75
N GLY A 13 -9.72 9.15 1.03
CA GLY A 13 -9.89 7.69 0.84
C GLY A 13 -9.56 6.85 2.08
N TRP A 14 -8.49 7.18 2.80
CA TRP A 14 -8.00 6.35 3.91
C TRP A 14 -8.51 6.79 5.30
N SER A 15 -8.78 8.09 5.49
CA SER A 15 -9.25 8.60 6.79
C SER A 15 -10.71 8.26 7.08
N ALA A 16 -11.54 8.07 6.05
CA ALA A 16 -12.96 7.72 6.19
C ALA A 16 -13.20 6.24 6.58
N LEU A 17 -12.19 5.36 6.43
CA LEU A 17 -12.31 3.91 6.65
C LEU A 17 -12.02 3.46 8.10
N HIS A 18 -11.77 4.38 9.04
CA HIS A 18 -11.22 4.05 10.36
C HIS A 18 -12.17 4.28 11.55
N GLY A 19 -13.47 4.09 11.34
CA GLY A 19 -14.39 3.75 12.42
C GLY A 19 -14.42 2.24 12.63
N ASN A 20 -13.76 1.75 13.69
CA ASN A 20 -13.73 0.35 14.14
C ASN A 20 -12.90 -0.62 13.27
N ALA A 21 -11.95 -1.30 13.90
CA ALA A 21 -11.09 -2.30 13.26
C ALA A 21 -11.91 -3.57 12.93
N SER A 22 -12.57 -3.65 11.77
CA SER A 22 -13.06 -4.92 11.19
C SER A 22 -13.46 -4.92 9.70
N SER A 23 -13.25 -3.86 8.92
CA SER A 23 -13.38 -3.93 7.46
C SER A 23 -12.14 -3.37 6.79
N LEU A 24 -11.18 -4.24 6.47
CA LEU A 24 -10.32 -3.93 5.33
C LEU A 24 -11.27 -3.89 4.14
N ASP A 25 -11.55 -2.71 3.60
CA ASP A 25 -12.29 -2.62 2.35
C ASP A 25 -11.45 -3.31 1.29
N VAL A 26 -11.82 -4.56 1.01
CA VAL A 26 -11.13 -5.43 0.07
C VAL A 26 -11.51 -4.94 -1.31
N SER A 27 -10.68 -4.08 -1.89
CA SER A 27 -10.91 -3.56 -3.23
C SER A 27 -9.61 -3.61 -4.03
N ALA A 28 -9.72 -3.97 -5.30
CA ALA A 28 -8.60 -3.90 -6.23
C ALA A 28 -8.15 -2.42 -6.32
N PRO A 29 -6.84 -2.12 -6.22
CA PRO A 29 -6.37 -0.75 -6.29
C PRO A 29 -6.70 -0.16 -7.67
N GLY A 30 -7.30 1.03 -7.68
CA GLY A 30 -7.64 1.77 -8.88
C GLY A 30 -6.48 2.62 -9.41
N THR A 31 -5.51 2.93 -8.55
CA THR A 31 -4.35 3.78 -8.90
C THR A 31 -3.02 3.19 -8.43
N ALA A 32 -1.93 3.70 -9.02
CA ALA A 32 -0.57 3.31 -8.63
C ALA A 32 -0.24 3.71 -7.18
N ASP A 33 -0.77 4.85 -6.73
CA ASP A 33 -0.58 5.36 -5.37
C ASP A 33 -1.29 4.42 -4.36
N GLU A 34 -2.55 4.08 -4.60
CA GLU A 34 -3.30 3.11 -3.80
C GLU A 34 -2.59 1.74 -3.74
N PHE A 35 -2.10 1.26 -4.88
CA PHE A 35 -1.34 0.01 -4.93
C PHE A 35 -0.09 0.08 -4.05
N ALA A 36 0.72 1.14 -4.19
CA ALA A 36 1.92 1.31 -3.39
C ALA A 36 1.60 1.44 -1.88
N GLU A 37 0.57 2.19 -1.52
CA GLU A 37 0.10 2.34 -0.14
C GLU A 37 -0.26 0.98 0.49
N ILE A 38 -1.01 0.14 -0.23
CA ILE A 38 -1.39 -1.20 0.22
C ILE A 38 -0.15 -2.08 0.46
N VAL A 39 0.83 -2.04 -0.46
CA VAL A 39 2.09 -2.80 -0.34
C VAL A 39 2.91 -2.29 0.85
N ILE A 40 3.10 -0.97 0.98
CA ILE A 40 3.86 -0.35 2.08
C ILE A 40 3.18 -0.66 3.42
N ALA A 41 1.86 -0.59 3.49
CA ALA A 41 1.12 -0.97 4.69
C ALA A 41 1.33 -2.45 5.06
N ALA A 42 1.44 -3.36 4.09
CA ALA A 42 1.76 -4.76 4.37
C ALA A 42 3.19 -4.92 4.95
N ILE A 43 4.16 -4.18 4.44
CA ILE A 43 5.55 -4.15 4.96
C ILE A 43 5.59 -3.59 6.39
N CYS A 44 4.87 -2.50 6.65
CA CYS A 44 4.83 -1.84 7.96
C CYS A 44 4.16 -2.71 9.03
N HIS A 45 3.16 -3.51 8.66
CA HIS A 45 2.48 -4.42 9.58
C HIS A 45 3.19 -5.78 9.75
N ALA A 46 4.24 -6.06 8.97
CA ALA A 46 4.96 -7.32 9.05
C ALA A 46 5.69 -7.45 10.40
N SER A 47 5.29 -8.47 11.17
CA SER A 47 5.93 -8.89 12.44
C SER A 47 5.82 -7.87 13.59
N VAL A 48 4.81 -6.99 13.57
CA VAL A 48 4.56 -6.02 14.64
C VAL A 48 3.08 -5.99 15.04
N ALA A 49 2.79 -5.45 16.23
CA ALA A 49 1.41 -5.21 16.64
C ALA A 49 0.70 -4.24 15.67
N PRO A 50 -0.62 -4.39 15.43
CA PRO A 50 -1.36 -3.55 14.48
C PRO A 50 -1.20 -2.04 14.69
N SER A 51 -1.19 -1.59 15.96
CA SER A 51 -1.02 -0.18 16.31
C SER A 51 0.39 0.37 16.05
N VAL A 52 1.40 -0.49 16.08
CA VAL A 52 2.79 -0.12 15.73
C VAL A 52 2.94 -0.04 14.22
N GLY A 53 2.40 -1.02 13.48
CA GLY A 53 2.40 -1.02 12.03
C GLY A 53 1.70 0.21 11.44
N ARG A 54 0.53 0.56 11.98
CA ARG A 54 -0.24 1.75 11.57
C ARG A 54 0.55 3.05 11.78
N ARG A 55 1.10 3.26 12.98
CA ARG A 55 1.90 4.46 13.28
C ARG A 55 3.14 4.56 12.39
N THR A 56 3.74 3.43 12.05
CA THR A 56 4.90 3.37 11.16
C THR A 56 4.50 3.75 9.73
N PHE A 57 3.41 3.19 9.22
CA PHE A 57 2.84 3.53 7.92
C PHE A 57 2.54 5.04 7.80
N GLU A 58 1.81 5.61 8.77
CA GLU A 58 1.45 7.04 8.77
C GLU A 58 2.67 7.97 8.77
N ARG A 59 3.79 7.54 9.38
CA ARG A 59 5.06 8.30 9.36
C ARG A 59 5.76 8.17 8.01
N CYS A 60 5.80 6.97 7.44
CA CYS A 60 6.40 6.74 6.13
C CYS A 60 5.64 7.51 5.03
N MET A 61 4.31 7.43 5.01
CA MET A 61 3.49 8.14 4.01
C MET A 61 3.68 9.66 4.09
N ARG A 62 3.69 10.24 5.29
CA ARG A 62 3.99 11.67 5.45
C ARG A 62 5.36 12.05 4.90
N ALA A 63 6.39 11.24 5.13
CA ALA A 63 7.71 11.51 4.58
C ALA A 63 7.71 11.43 3.04
N LEU A 64 7.14 10.37 2.48
CA LEU A 64 7.11 10.12 1.04
C LEU A 64 6.33 11.17 0.25
N MET A 65 5.17 11.60 0.77
CA MET A 65 4.36 12.66 0.15
C MET A 65 5.08 14.02 0.16
N LEU A 66 5.95 14.27 1.14
CA LEU A 66 6.81 15.45 1.19
C LEU A 66 8.10 15.29 0.38
N GLY A 67 8.22 14.23 -0.44
CA GLY A 67 9.43 13.94 -1.23
C GLY A 67 10.64 13.50 -0.41
N SER A 68 10.44 13.12 0.85
CA SER A 68 11.48 12.67 1.77
C SER A 68 11.56 11.15 1.86
N ALA A 69 12.72 10.62 2.28
CA ALA A 69 12.92 9.19 2.48
C ALA A 69 12.11 8.64 3.66
N SER A 70 11.58 7.42 3.52
CA SER A 70 10.80 6.70 4.54
C SER A 70 11.62 6.29 5.76
N ARG A 71 12.96 6.41 5.71
CA ARG A 71 13.88 6.16 6.83
C ARG A 71 13.55 7.00 8.08
N SER A 72 12.89 8.15 7.90
CA SER A 72 12.36 8.99 8.97
C SER A 72 11.28 8.28 9.82
N GLY A 73 10.55 7.35 9.20
CA GLY A 73 9.50 6.55 9.84
C GLY A 73 9.94 5.15 10.27
N PHE A 74 11.04 4.62 9.71
CA PHE A 74 11.48 3.23 9.86
C PHE A 74 12.93 3.11 10.34
N ARG A 75 13.17 2.46 11.51
CA ARG A 75 14.54 2.26 12.06
C ARG A 75 15.33 1.11 11.41
N HIS A 76 14.71 0.34 10.52
CA HIS A 76 15.40 -0.70 9.72
C HIS A 76 15.73 -0.18 8.31
N PRO A 77 17.02 -0.02 7.96
CA PRO A 77 17.43 0.65 6.73
C PRO A 77 16.98 -0.11 5.47
N ALA A 78 17.01 -1.43 5.49
CA ALA A 78 16.65 -2.22 4.33
C ALA A 78 15.13 -2.22 4.04
N LYS A 79 14.29 -2.18 5.08
CA LYS A 79 12.82 -1.99 4.91
C LYS A 79 12.50 -0.57 4.43
N ALA A 80 13.20 0.44 4.92
CA ALA A 80 13.06 1.81 4.42
C ALA A 80 13.42 1.90 2.92
N ALA A 81 14.54 1.31 2.51
CA ALA A 81 14.95 1.28 1.11
C ALA A 81 13.90 0.58 0.20
N ALA A 82 13.28 -0.50 0.68
CA ALA A 82 12.21 -1.18 -0.04
C ALA A 82 10.96 -0.28 -0.20
N ILE A 83 10.57 0.41 0.86
CA ILE A 83 9.44 1.36 0.85
C ILE A 83 9.72 2.51 -0.13
N ASP A 84 10.93 3.07 -0.08
CA ASP A 84 11.35 4.14 -1.00
C ASP A 84 11.34 3.66 -2.46
N GLN A 85 11.81 2.43 -2.70
CA GLN A 85 11.78 1.82 -4.03
C GLN A 85 10.35 1.63 -4.52
N ILE A 86 9.47 1.05 -3.72
CA ILE A 86 8.06 0.83 -4.06
C ILE A 86 7.37 2.15 -4.39
N TRP A 87 7.60 3.19 -3.58
CA TRP A 87 7.01 4.50 -3.82
C TRP A 87 7.52 5.15 -5.11
N ARG A 88 8.83 5.08 -5.35
CA ARG A 88 9.45 5.64 -6.57
C ARG A 88 8.98 4.92 -7.83
N GLU A 89 8.86 3.59 -7.78
CA GLU A 89 8.56 2.73 -8.93
C GLU A 89 7.07 2.39 -9.06
N ARG A 90 6.20 2.99 -8.23
CA ARG A 90 4.78 2.63 -8.09
C ARG A 90 4.01 2.55 -9.40
N GLU A 91 4.27 3.46 -10.33
CA GLU A 91 3.60 3.44 -11.65
C GLU A 91 3.99 2.21 -12.47
N GLN A 92 5.28 1.86 -12.49
CA GLN A 92 5.76 0.67 -13.17
C GLN A 92 5.22 -0.59 -12.49
N LEU A 93 5.34 -0.68 -11.17
CA LEU A 93 4.87 -1.81 -10.39
C LEU A 93 3.36 -2.03 -10.53
N PHE A 94 2.56 -0.96 -10.57
CA PHE A 94 1.12 -1.06 -10.77
C PHE A 94 0.75 -1.49 -12.20
N ARG A 95 1.46 -1.01 -13.21
CA ARG A 95 1.29 -1.49 -14.60
C ARG A 95 1.60 -2.97 -14.72
N ASP A 96 2.74 -3.41 -14.16
CA ASP A 96 3.15 -4.81 -14.19
C ASP A 96 2.19 -5.70 -13.39
N TYR A 97 1.75 -5.22 -12.22
CA TYR A 97 0.70 -5.85 -11.44
C TYR A 97 -0.55 -6.05 -12.27
N THR A 98 -1.03 -4.99 -12.95
CA THR A 98 -2.27 -5.01 -13.74
C THR A 98 -2.16 -5.91 -14.97
N ALA A 99 -1.00 -5.91 -15.65
CA ALA A 99 -0.74 -6.75 -16.81
C ALA A 99 -0.51 -8.23 -16.47
N SER A 100 -0.06 -8.54 -15.25
CA SER A 100 0.23 -9.93 -14.86
C SER A 100 -1.04 -10.79 -14.84
N SER A 101 -1.00 -11.95 -15.50
CA SER A 101 -2.05 -12.98 -15.40
C SER A 101 -1.99 -13.71 -14.05
N ASP A 102 -0.81 -13.85 -13.46
CA ASP A 102 -0.60 -14.44 -12.15
C ASP A 102 -0.18 -13.37 -11.13
N LYS A 103 -1.19 -12.79 -10.46
CA LYS A 103 -0.99 -11.74 -9.46
C LYS A 103 -0.16 -12.25 -8.28
N LEU A 104 -0.38 -13.48 -7.81
CA LEU A 104 0.31 -14.02 -6.64
C LEU A 104 1.80 -14.25 -6.91
N ARG A 105 2.15 -14.69 -8.11
CA ARG A 105 3.54 -14.77 -8.55
C ARG A 105 4.17 -13.39 -8.64
N PHE A 106 3.48 -12.42 -9.22
CA PHE A 106 3.96 -11.03 -9.26
C PHE A 106 4.22 -10.46 -7.86
N LEU A 107 3.32 -10.67 -6.89
CA LEU A 107 3.56 -10.19 -5.52
C LEU A 107 4.83 -10.79 -4.88
N SER A 108 5.28 -11.95 -5.36
CA SER A 108 6.53 -12.58 -4.89
C SER A 108 7.79 -11.93 -5.47
N THR A 109 7.67 -11.07 -6.48
CA THR A 109 8.81 -10.34 -7.08
C THR A 109 9.03 -8.96 -6.43
N LEU A 110 8.09 -8.50 -5.60
CA LEU A 110 8.19 -7.22 -4.92
C LEU A 110 9.30 -7.24 -3.85
N PRO A 111 10.02 -6.12 -3.67
CA PRO A 111 11.10 -6.05 -2.69
C PRO A 111 10.57 -6.28 -1.27
N TRP A 112 11.26 -7.09 -0.48
CA TRP A 112 10.94 -7.37 0.93
C TRP A 112 9.59 -8.05 1.18
N ILE A 113 8.95 -8.62 0.16
CA ILE A 113 7.73 -9.42 0.30
C ILE A 113 8.09 -10.91 0.41
N GLY A 114 8.18 -11.41 1.64
CA GLY A 114 8.31 -12.85 1.92
C GLY A 114 6.95 -13.59 1.90
N PRO A 115 6.93 -14.92 2.06
CA PRO A 115 5.71 -15.74 1.95
C PRO A 115 4.55 -15.28 2.86
N VAL A 116 4.86 -14.92 4.12
CA VAL A 116 3.86 -14.45 5.09
C VAL A 116 3.31 -13.08 4.69
N THR A 117 4.19 -12.14 4.33
CA THR A 117 3.80 -10.79 3.89
C THR A 117 2.97 -10.86 2.61
N LYS A 118 3.35 -11.73 1.66
CA LYS A 118 2.59 -11.98 0.43
C LYS A 118 1.16 -12.42 0.74
N HIS A 119 0.99 -13.36 1.65
CA HIS A 119 -0.34 -13.85 2.00
C HIS A 119 -1.20 -12.73 2.64
N SER A 120 -0.62 -11.87 3.48
CA SER A 120 -1.32 -10.70 4.01
C SER A 120 -1.66 -9.68 2.90
N LEU A 121 -0.72 -9.40 2.01
CA LEU A 121 -0.87 -8.45 0.91
C LEU A 121 -1.95 -8.90 -0.08
N ALA A 122 -1.92 -10.17 -0.49
CA ALA A 122 -2.91 -10.74 -1.38
C ALA A 122 -4.34 -10.69 -0.80
N ARG A 123 -4.49 -10.85 0.54
CA ARG A 123 -5.79 -10.63 1.20
C ARG A 123 -6.25 -9.18 1.13
N ARG A 124 -5.35 -8.22 1.37
CA ARG A 124 -5.66 -6.78 1.27
C ARG A 124 -6.04 -6.37 -0.16
N LEU A 125 -5.44 -7.01 -1.17
CA LEU A 125 -5.74 -6.80 -2.59
C LEU A 125 -6.98 -7.59 -3.07
N GLY A 126 -7.63 -8.37 -2.21
CA GLY A 126 -8.82 -9.15 -2.56
C GLY A 126 -8.58 -10.39 -3.40
N LEU A 127 -7.34 -10.86 -3.52
CA LEU A 127 -7.00 -12.06 -4.29
C LEU A 127 -7.45 -13.38 -3.61
N TYR A 128 -7.88 -13.31 -2.35
CA TYR A 128 -8.42 -14.45 -1.59
C TYR A 128 -9.88 -14.24 -1.17
N GLY A 129 -10.57 -13.24 -1.70
CA GLY A 129 -12.01 -13.07 -1.51
C GLY A 129 -12.76 -13.84 -2.58
N GLU A 130 -13.72 -14.68 -2.17
CA GLU A 130 -14.74 -15.22 -3.06
C GLU A 130 -15.31 -14.10 -3.95
N PRO A 131 -15.65 -14.38 -5.22
CA PRO A 131 -16.35 -13.41 -6.05
C PRO A 131 -17.64 -13.04 -5.31
N ARG A 132 -17.69 -11.85 -4.69
CA ARG A 132 -18.98 -11.29 -4.29
C ARG A 132 -19.67 -10.95 -5.60
N ASP A 133 -20.56 -11.84 -6.00
CA ASP A 133 -21.57 -11.60 -7.04
C ASP A 133 -22.01 -10.15 -6.94
N LYS A 134 -21.62 -9.33 -7.91
CA LYS A 134 -22.35 -8.10 -8.22
C LYS A 134 -23.64 -8.52 -8.92
N ALA A 135 -24.49 -9.22 -8.18
CA ALA A 135 -25.88 -9.44 -8.52
C ALA A 135 -26.69 -8.52 -7.59
N VAL A 136 -26.92 -7.29 -8.05
CA VAL A 136 -28.08 -6.52 -7.65
C VAL A 136 -28.71 -6.01 -8.94
N ALA A 137 -29.97 -6.40 -9.09
CA ALA A 137 -30.84 -6.26 -10.24
C ALA A 137 -31.13 -4.81 -10.64
#